data_AF-A0A7V7VKK1-F1
#
_entry.id   AF-A0A7V7VKK1-F1
#
_cell.length_a   1.000
_cell.length_b   1.000
_cell.length_c   1.000
_cell.angle_alpha   90.00
_cell.angle_beta   90.00
_cell.angle_gamma   90.00
#
_symmetry.space_group_name_H-M   'P 1'
#
loop_
_entity.id
_entity.type
_entity.pdbx_description
1 polymer ?
#
loop_
_entity_poly.entity_id
_entity_poly.type
_entity_poly.pdbx_seq_one_letter_code
_entity_poly.pdbx_strand_id
1 'polypeptide(L)'
;MAQSDPRINGWLCRAVNQPEITARLAPLVTGAVEVVLDHAAEASHGFLAALVVMAAKACKKSRLWLVCDQPRRRERLAAELELWGVEALVLPEGPAVAGEGAIADPESAAEWFAVLEILARAEGCAVICGSEAFAGKAPSPAALRASRTPLTPGSQMDPAALARTLTEHGYERFPSVAARGQFAVRGGIVDLFAWQAPKPLRLEFFDTELESIREFDLDSQASTTKLAAADLLLAEPSVEATVDDYRRAGDLVISFNAEIARPDLRILEAAAEFNSEEDFSLACFGSPFGTFEAGDFILEEARRERFFRQLNEWQREGWEVAMVFGNKGEEERFTELAGKQLERDLGLIPIRGELLAGFTVPILKLAVLSSSELFGRYRAPGMARRSTLEKARAARARTTVDEMEEGDLVVHYEYG
;
A
#
# COMPACT_ATOMS: atom_id res chain seq x y z
N MET A 1 -11.14 0.38 7.85
CA MET A 1 -11.78 -0.93 7.70
C MET A 1 -12.90 -0.86 6.68
N ALA A 2 -12.55 -1.00 5.40
CA ALA A 2 -13.53 -1.43 4.43
C ALA A 2 -14.07 -2.80 4.90
N GLN A 3 -15.38 -2.94 5.10
CA GLN A 3 -15.96 -4.25 5.37
C GLN A 3 -15.75 -5.09 4.11
N SER A 4 -14.81 -6.05 4.18
CA SER A 4 -14.62 -7.03 3.12
C SER A 4 -15.95 -7.74 2.87
N ASP A 5 -16.34 -7.87 1.60
CA ASP A 5 -17.56 -8.58 1.22
C ASP A 5 -17.58 -9.98 1.88
N PRO A 6 -18.64 -10.37 2.60
CA PRO A 6 -18.69 -11.65 3.31
C PRO A 6 -18.46 -12.86 2.40
N ARG A 7 -18.73 -12.72 1.09
CA ARG A 7 -18.48 -13.76 0.08
C ARG A 7 -16.99 -14.00 -0.15
N ILE A 8 -16.18 -12.93 -0.16
CA ILE A 8 -14.72 -13.00 -0.31
C ILE A 8 -14.10 -13.78 0.86
N ASN A 9 -14.53 -13.46 2.08
CA ASN A 9 -14.10 -14.19 3.26
C ASN A 9 -14.55 -15.66 3.19
N GLY A 10 -15.76 -15.94 2.68
CA GLY A 10 -16.24 -17.28 2.42
C GLY A 10 -15.33 -18.09 1.49
N TRP A 11 -14.84 -17.50 0.40
CA TRP A 11 -13.92 -18.17 -0.52
C TRP A 11 -12.57 -18.45 0.11
N LEU A 12 -11.99 -17.48 0.81
CA LEU A 12 -10.75 -17.69 1.56
C LEU A 12 -10.94 -18.83 2.58
N CYS A 13 -12.03 -18.80 3.36
CA CYS A 13 -12.39 -19.84 4.33
C CYS A 13 -12.47 -21.23 3.69
N ARG A 14 -13.15 -21.37 2.54
CA ARG A 14 -13.20 -22.65 1.82
C ARG A 14 -11.83 -23.10 1.35
N ALA A 15 -11.03 -22.17 0.84
CA ALA A 15 -9.69 -22.45 0.34
C ALA A 15 -8.77 -22.96 1.46
N VAL A 16 -8.71 -22.29 2.62
CA VAL A 16 -7.84 -22.74 3.73
C VAL A 16 -8.28 -24.08 4.32
N ASN A 17 -9.58 -24.41 4.26
CA ASN A 17 -10.10 -25.70 4.73
C ASN A 17 -10.05 -26.81 3.66
N GLN A 18 -9.59 -26.51 2.44
CA GLN A 18 -9.41 -27.53 1.41
C GLN A 18 -8.21 -28.42 1.80
N PRO A 19 -8.33 -29.76 1.84
CA PRO A 19 -7.31 -30.65 2.42
C PRO A 19 -5.90 -30.53 1.86
N GLU A 20 -5.74 -30.37 0.54
CA GLU A 20 -4.45 -30.23 -0.14
C GLU A 20 -3.81 -28.87 0.19
N ILE A 21 -4.62 -27.81 0.18
CA ILE A 21 -4.19 -26.46 0.60
C ILE A 21 -3.77 -26.46 2.07
N THR A 22 -4.58 -27.05 2.95
CA THR A 22 -4.26 -27.16 4.38
C THR A 22 -2.95 -27.92 4.58
N ALA A 23 -2.75 -29.04 3.89
CA ALA A 23 -1.53 -29.83 3.99
C ALA A 23 -0.30 -29.06 3.50
N ARG A 24 -0.43 -28.30 2.41
CA ARG A 24 0.65 -27.46 1.86
C ARG A 24 1.00 -26.27 2.75
N LEU A 25 0.02 -25.66 3.42
CA LEU A 25 0.25 -24.53 4.32
C LEU A 25 0.60 -24.96 5.76
N ALA A 26 0.42 -26.24 6.12
CA ALA A 26 0.74 -26.76 7.45
C ALA A 26 2.18 -26.46 7.94
N PRO A 27 3.23 -26.52 7.09
CA PRO A 27 4.59 -26.18 7.53
C PRO A 27 4.72 -24.74 8.04
N LEU A 28 3.95 -23.78 7.54
CA LEU A 28 3.94 -22.38 8.01
C LEU A 28 3.53 -22.25 9.48
N VAL A 29 2.63 -23.14 9.92
CA VAL A 29 2.17 -23.21 11.31
C VAL A 29 3.27 -23.74 12.22
N THR A 30 3.99 -24.76 11.75
CA THR A 30 5.05 -25.43 12.52
C THR A 30 6.39 -24.70 12.47
N GLY A 31 6.63 -23.85 11.45
CA GLY A 31 7.89 -23.13 11.23
C GLY A 31 9.06 -24.02 10.82
N ALA A 32 8.79 -25.23 10.32
CA ALA A 32 9.81 -26.26 10.12
C ALA A 32 10.51 -26.21 8.75
N VAL A 33 9.81 -25.76 7.69
CA VAL A 33 10.30 -25.82 6.30
C VAL A 33 9.72 -24.65 5.51
N GLU A 34 10.51 -24.13 4.56
CA GLU A 34 10.07 -23.18 3.54
C GLU A 34 8.93 -23.78 2.69
N VAL A 35 7.84 -23.04 2.53
CA VAL A 35 6.71 -23.44 1.67
C VAL A 35 6.87 -22.80 0.29
N VAL A 36 6.67 -23.58 -0.77
CA VAL A 36 6.70 -23.07 -2.13
C VAL A 36 5.34 -23.28 -2.78
N LEU A 37 4.77 -22.19 -3.31
CA LEU A 37 3.57 -22.16 -4.12
C LEU A 37 3.99 -21.76 -5.54
N ASP A 38 4.15 -22.74 -6.42
CA ASP A 38 4.46 -22.53 -7.83
C ASP A 38 3.21 -22.57 -8.72
N HIS A 39 3.39 -22.28 -10.01
CA HIS A 39 2.29 -22.14 -10.97
C HIS A 39 1.23 -21.13 -10.53
N ALA A 40 1.65 -20.08 -9.83
CA ALA A 40 0.80 -19.01 -9.35
C ALA A 40 0.87 -17.82 -10.30
N ALA A 41 -0.12 -17.67 -11.18
CA ALA A 41 -0.19 -16.50 -12.04
C ALA A 41 -0.19 -15.20 -11.22
N GLU A 42 0.49 -14.16 -11.72
CA GLU A 42 0.66 -12.89 -11.00
C GLU A 42 -0.65 -12.32 -10.45
N ALA A 43 -1.74 -12.41 -11.23
CA ALA A 43 -3.07 -11.96 -10.83
C ALA A 43 -3.64 -12.62 -9.56
N SER A 44 -3.13 -13.80 -9.20
CA SER A 44 -3.54 -14.56 -8.01
C SER A 44 -2.70 -14.26 -6.77
N HIS A 45 -1.59 -13.52 -6.90
CA HIS A 45 -0.67 -13.26 -5.79
C HIS A 45 -1.35 -12.61 -4.58
N GLY A 46 -2.24 -11.64 -4.81
CA GLY A 46 -3.03 -11.02 -3.73
C GLY A 46 -3.95 -12.03 -3.02
N PHE A 47 -4.60 -12.92 -3.78
CA PHE A 47 -5.45 -13.98 -3.23
C PHE A 47 -4.65 -14.99 -2.40
N LEU A 48 -3.52 -15.49 -2.93
CA LEU A 48 -2.66 -16.44 -2.24
C LEU A 48 -2.02 -15.84 -0.99
N ALA A 49 -1.60 -14.57 -1.03
CA ALA A 49 -1.11 -13.88 0.15
C ALA A 49 -2.19 -13.73 1.21
N ALA A 50 -3.43 -13.37 0.84
CA ALA A 50 -4.55 -13.31 1.78
C ALA A 50 -4.93 -14.69 2.35
N LEU A 51 -4.83 -15.74 1.54
CA LEU A 51 -5.01 -17.13 1.96
C LEU A 51 -3.99 -17.51 3.05
N VAL A 52 -2.71 -17.19 2.82
CA VAL A 52 -1.63 -17.40 3.78
C VAL A 52 -1.86 -16.59 5.05
N VAL A 53 -2.27 -15.32 4.96
CA VAL A 53 -2.63 -14.50 6.13
C VAL A 53 -3.72 -15.18 6.95
N MET A 54 -4.76 -15.68 6.31
CA MET A 54 -5.89 -16.28 7.00
C MET A 54 -5.49 -17.60 7.67
N ALA A 55 -4.66 -18.43 7.02
CA ALA A 55 -4.08 -19.63 7.62
C ALA A 55 -3.15 -19.27 8.80
N ALA A 56 -2.34 -18.23 8.68
CA ALA A 56 -1.39 -17.78 9.70
C ALA A 56 -2.07 -17.15 10.93
N LYS A 57 -3.20 -16.45 10.75
CA LYS A 57 -3.99 -15.86 11.84
C LYS A 57 -4.44 -16.91 12.85
N ALA A 58 -4.75 -18.13 12.41
CA ALA A 58 -5.08 -19.26 13.30
C ALA A 58 -3.95 -19.58 14.29
N CYS A 59 -2.71 -19.17 13.99
CA CYS A 59 -1.51 -19.44 14.75
C CYS A 59 -0.99 -18.22 15.52
N LYS A 60 -1.80 -17.16 15.64
CA LYS A 60 -1.42 -15.87 16.27
C LYS A 60 -0.22 -15.18 15.61
N LYS A 61 0.11 -15.52 14.37
CA LYS A 61 1.08 -14.79 13.55
C LYS A 61 0.34 -13.62 12.89
N SER A 62 0.65 -12.40 13.32
CA SER A 62 -0.13 -11.20 12.98
C SER A 62 0.54 -10.26 11.98
N ARG A 63 1.84 -10.45 11.69
CA ARG A 63 2.58 -9.59 10.75
C ARG A 63 3.14 -10.36 9.57
N LEU A 64 3.01 -9.75 8.40
CA LEU A 64 3.43 -10.30 7.13
C LEU A 64 4.37 -9.35 6.40
N TRP A 65 5.49 -9.88 5.94
CA TRP A 65 6.43 -9.22 5.05
C TRP A 65 6.26 -9.78 3.65
N LEU A 66 5.94 -8.92 2.70
CA LEU A 66 5.67 -9.23 1.31
C LEU A 66 6.82 -8.64 0.47
N VAL A 67 7.73 -9.48 0.01
CA VAL A 67 8.92 -9.03 -0.74
C VAL A 67 8.67 -9.15 -2.23
N CYS A 68 8.65 -8.02 -2.92
CA CYS A 68 8.46 -7.90 -4.36
C CYS A 68 9.30 -6.74 -4.90
N ASP A 69 10.26 -7.04 -5.77
CA ASP A 69 11.27 -6.07 -6.19
C ASP A 69 10.72 -4.96 -7.09
N GLN A 70 9.77 -5.30 -7.97
CA GLN A 70 9.24 -4.35 -8.94
C GLN A 70 8.30 -3.31 -8.27
N PRO A 71 8.63 -2.00 -8.29
CA PRO A 71 7.83 -0.97 -7.61
C PRO A 71 6.36 -0.92 -8.05
N ARG A 72 6.12 -1.01 -9.37
CA ARG A 72 4.76 -1.03 -9.92
C ARG A 72 3.95 -2.24 -9.43
N ARG A 73 4.60 -3.40 -9.27
CA ARG A 73 3.95 -4.60 -8.72
C ARG A 73 3.62 -4.43 -7.24
N ARG A 74 4.45 -3.75 -6.46
CA ARG A 74 4.17 -3.48 -5.03
C ARG A 74 2.89 -2.66 -4.83
N GLU A 75 2.74 -1.56 -5.56
CA GLU A 75 1.53 -0.72 -5.49
C GLU A 75 0.29 -1.49 -5.95
N ARG A 76 0.41 -2.25 -7.04
CA ARG A 76 -0.66 -3.10 -7.54
C ARG A 76 -1.07 -4.16 -6.52
N LEU A 77 -0.11 -4.89 -5.97
CA LEU A 77 -0.35 -5.94 -4.98
C LEU A 77 -1.00 -5.36 -3.72
N ALA A 78 -0.60 -4.17 -3.28
CA ALA A 78 -1.25 -3.47 -2.16
C ALA A 78 -2.74 -3.22 -2.44
N ALA A 79 -3.08 -2.73 -3.63
CA ALA A 79 -4.47 -2.49 -4.03
C ALA A 79 -5.27 -3.81 -4.16
N GLU A 80 -4.68 -4.85 -4.75
CA GLU A 80 -5.31 -6.16 -4.87
C GLU A 80 -5.50 -6.83 -3.50
N LEU A 81 -4.62 -6.63 -2.52
CA LEU A 81 -4.80 -7.14 -1.15
C LEU A 81 -5.96 -6.50 -0.41
N GLU A 82 -6.26 -5.22 -0.67
CA GLU A 82 -7.43 -4.54 -0.11
C GLU A 82 -8.74 -5.23 -0.54
N LEU A 83 -8.81 -5.76 -1.77
CA LEU A 83 -9.93 -6.59 -2.26
C LEU A 83 -10.15 -7.81 -1.36
N TRP A 84 -9.06 -8.43 -0.89
CA TRP A 84 -9.08 -9.62 -0.04
C TRP A 84 -9.15 -9.30 1.46
N GLY A 85 -9.36 -8.02 1.83
CA GLY A 85 -9.49 -7.59 3.22
C GLY A 85 -8.15 -7.49 3.98
N VAL A 86 -7.03 -7.40 3.26
CA VAL A 86 -5.69 -7.21 3.83
C VAL A 86 -5.20 -5.80 3.49
N GLU A 87 -5.17 -4.91 4.50
CA GLU A 87 -4.56 -3.59 4.35
C GLU A 87 -3.03 -3.73 4.48
N ALA A 88 -2.30 -3.43 3.41
CA ALA A 88 -0.84 -3.54 3.35
C ALA A 88 -0.17 -2.17 3.22
N LEU A 89 0.85 -1.93 4.04
CA LEU A 89 1.72 -0.75 3.96
C LEU A 89 2.78 -0.99 2.89
N VAL A 90 3.02 -0.02 2.00
CA VAL A 90 4.16 -0.09 1.08
C VAL A 90 5.32 0.64 1.72
N LEU A 91 6.40 -0.08 2.01
CA LEU A 91 7.66 0.52 2.45
C LEU A 91 8.40 1.06 1.20
N PRO A 92 8.61 2.38 1.11
CA PRO A 92 9.42 2.95 0.03
C PRO A 92 10.87 2.53 0.19
N GLU A 93 11.65 2.73 -0.88
CA GLU A 93 13.11 2.59 -0.76
C GLU A 93 13.64 3.58 0.29
N GLY A 94 14.70 3.17 0.99
CA GLY A 94 15.37 4.07 1.93
C GLY A 94 15.89 5.32 1.20
N PRO A 95 15.97 6.46 1.89
CA PRO A 95 16.47 7.70 1.28
C PRO A 95 17.87 7.47 0.69
N ALA A 96 17.98 7.62 -0.63
CA ALA A 96 19.26 7.49 -1.31
C ALA A 96 20.13 8.71 -1.00
N VAL A 97 21.32 8.47 -0.43
CA VAL A 97 22.37 9.48 -0.35
C VAL A 97 23.13 9.43 -1.68
N ALA A 98 22.80 10.33 -2.60
CA ALA A 98 23.39 10.36 -3.94
C ALA A 98 24.83 10.92 -3.93
N GLY A 99 25.79 10.16 -3.44
CA GLY A 99 27.21 10.56 -3.39
C GLY A 99 27.58 11.46 -2.21
N GLU A 100 28.87 11.77 -2.08
CA GLU A 100 29.39 12.64 -1.01
C GLU A 100 28.77 14.04 -1.12
N GLY A 101 27.93 14.41 -0.15
CA GLY A 101 27.34 15.75 -0.03
C GLY A 101 25.93 15.93 -0.61
N ALA A 102 25.30 14.90 -1.18
CA ALA A 102 23.90 15.01 -1.60
C ALA A 102 22.94 14.87 -0.42
N ILE A 103 21.96 15.78 -0.34
CA ILE A 103 20.88 15.76 0.64
C ILE A 103 19.79 14.83 0.10
N ALA A 104 19.37 13.85 0.91
CA ALA A 104 18.25 12.99 0.58
C ALA A 104 16.96 13.83 0.44
N ASP A 105 16.08 13.45 -0.49
CA ASP A 105 14.78 14.10 -0.63
C ASP A 105 13.99 14.01 0.69
N PRO A 106 13.66 15.14 1.35
CA PRO A 106 13.01 15.12 2.66
C PRO A 106 11.62 14.48 2.61
N GLU A 107 10.94 14.51 1.46
CA GLU A 107 9.64 13.86 1.28
C GLU A 107 9.76 12.34 1.29
N SER A 108 10.68 11.78 0.50
CA SER A 108 10.96 10.35 0.46
C SER A 108 11.44 9.82 1.82
N ALA A 109 12.31 10.58 2.50
CA ALA A 109 12.76 10.25 3.84
C ALA A 109 11.59 10.23 4.84
N ALA A 110 10.68 11.21 4.78
CA ALA A 110 9.51 11.29 5.64
C ALA A 110 8.58 10.08 5.45
N GLU A 111 8.27 9.74 4.19
CA GLU A 111 7.42 8.58 3.86
C GLU A 111 8.03 7.28 4.39
N TRP A 112 9.33 7.10 4.23
CA TRP A 112 10.06 5.95 4.75
C TRP A 112 10.01 5.87 6.28
N PHE A 113 10.34 6.97 6.97
CA PHE A 113 10.28 7.02 8.44
C PHE A 113 8.87 6.78 8.97
N ALA A 114 7.84 7.34 8.34
CA ALA A 114 6.45 7.15 8.75
C ALA A 114 6.05 5.66 8.70
N VAL A 115 6.48 4.91 7.69
CA VAL A 115 6.23 3.46 7.62
C VAL A 115 7.01 2.72 8.72
N LEU A 116 8.28 3.03 8.93
CA LEU A 116 9.08 2.43 10.02
C LEU A 116 8.48 2.72 11.40
N GLU A 117 7.92 3.91 11.62
CA GLU A 117 7.25 4.26 12.86
C GLU A 117 6.04 3.38 13.13
N ILE A 118 5.23 3.13 12.09
CA ILE A 118 4.08 2.24 12.15
C ILE A 118 4.56 0.81 12.44
N LEU A 119 5.59 0.33 11.74
CA LEU A 119 6.16 -1.02 11.96
C LEU A 119 6.71 -1.20 13.38
N ALA A 120 7.33 -0.16 13.95
CA ALA A 120 7.83 -0.19 15.32
C ALA A 120 6.72 -0.36 16.36
N ARG A 121 5.51 0.15 16.08
CA ARG A 121 4.37 0.15 17.02
C ARG A 121 3.40 -1.00 16.78
N ALA A 122 3.04 -1.24 15.52
CA ALA A 122 2.00 -2.17 15.14
C ALA A 122 2.35 -3.60 15.56
N GLU A 123 1.40 -4.30 16.17
CA GLU A 123 1.55 -5.72 16.48
C GLU A 123 1.17 -6.63 15.30
N GLY A 124 0.25 -6.16 14.45
CA GLY A 124 -0.12 -6.84 13.22
C GLY A 124 -0.31 -5.86 12.06
N CYS A 125 0.34 -6.13 10.94
CA CYS A 125 0.20 -5.41 9.68
C CYS A 125 0.74 -6.28 8.53
N ALA A 126 0.31 -6.02 7.31
CA ALA A 126 1.04 -6.47 6.13
C ALA A 126 1.94 -5.33 5.66
N VAL A 127 3.18 -5.64 5.28
CA VAL A 127 4.11 -4.67 4.69
C VAL A 127 4.69 -5.22 3.40
N ILE A 128 4.71 -4.40 2.36
CA ILE A 128 5.26 -4.72 1.05
C ILE A 128 6.54 -3.91 0.84
N CYS A 129 7.62 -4.58 0.44
CA CYS A 129 8.92 -3.96 0.23
C CYS A 129 9.70 -4.67 -0.89
N GLY A 130 10.73 -4.02 -1.43
CA GLY A 130 11.71 -4.69 -2.30
C GLY A 130 12.73 -5.46 -1.46
N SER A 131 13.44 -6.42 -2.08
CA SER A 131 14.52 -7.17 -1.40
C SER A 131 15.64 -6.25 -0.91
N GLU A 132 16.01 -5.23 -1.69
CA GLU A 132 17.01 -4.22 -1.30
C GLU A 132 16.54 -3.40 -0.09
N ALA A 133 15.30 -2.89 -0.09
CA ALA A 133 14.72 -2.20 1.06
C ALA A 133 14.70 -3.10 2.32
N PHE A 134 14.35 -4.38 2.15
CA PHE A 134 14.27 -5.35 3.25
C PHE A 134 15.64 -5.63 3.91
N ALA A 135 16.70 -5.72 3.10
CA ALA A 135 18.08 -5.85 3.58
C ALA A 135 18.75 -4.50 3.91
N GLY A 136 18.08 -3.40 3.58
CA GLY A 136 18.60 -2.04 3.68
C GLY A 136 18.82 -1.59 5.12
N LYS A 137 19.77 -0.67 5.29
CA LYS A 137 20.05 -0.07 6.60
C LYS A 137 18.86 0.77 7.08
N ALA A 138 18.54 0.64 8.36
CA ALA A 138 17.48 1.38 9.03
C ALA A 138 17.88 1.73 10.47
N PRO A 139 17.25 2.74 11.08
CA PRO A 139 17.36 2.93 12.51
C PRO A 139 16.73 1.75 13.25
N SER A 140 17.29 1.36 14.39
CA SER A 140 16.69 0.27 15.17
C SER A 140 15.32 0.70 15.73
N PRO A 141 14.37 -0.23 15.95
CA PRO A 141 13.10 0.10 16.58
C PRO A 141 13.26 0.76 17.96
N ALA A 142 14.36 0.47 18.68
CA ALA A 142 14.69 1.10 19.94
C ALA A 142 15.22 2.52 19.77
N ALA A 143 16.13 2.74 18.82
CA ALA A 143 16.65 4.08 18.50
C ALA A 143 15.53 5.01 18.02
N LEU A 144 14.66 4.52 17.12
CA LEU A 144 13.50 5.26 16.63
C LEU A 144 12.50 5.59 17.75
N ARG A 145 12.36 4.72 18.76
CA ARG A 145 11.53 5.01 19.94
C ARG A 145 12.17 6.03 20.87
N ALA A 146 13.49 5.98 21.05
CA ALA A 146 14.23 6.87 21.93
C ALA A 146 14.34 8.30 21.39
N SER A 147 14.31 8.49 20.07
CA SER A 147 14.35 9.81 19.44
C SER A 147 13.00 10.56 19.44
N ARG A 148 11.94 9.94 19.98
CA ARG A 148 10.59 10.52 20.02
C ARG A 148 10.41 11.47 21.19
N THR A 149 9.86 12.63 20.88
CA THR A 149 9.25 13.54 21.84
C THR A 149 7.73 13.44 21.71
N PRO A 150 7.04 12.76 22.65
CA PRO A 150 5.59 12.62 22.57
C PRO A 150 4.90 13.95 22.81
N LEU A 151 3.92 14.27 21.97
CA LEU A 151 3.06 15.44 22.08
C LEU A 151 1.65 14.96 22.45
N THR A 152 1.17 15.34 23.62
CA THR A 152 -0.16 14.94 24.11
C THR A 152 -0.89 16.15 24.67
N PRO A 153 -2.15 16.41 24.25
CA PRO A 153 -2.98 17.44 24.88
C PRO A 153 -3.06 17.27 26.41
N GLY A 154 -3.00 18.37 27.15
CA GLY A 154 -2.93 18.43 28.62
C GLY A 154 -1.50 18.34 29.19
N SER A 155 -0.47 18.22 28.34
CA SER A 155 0.93 18.23 28.80
C SER A 155 1.44 19.65 29.07
N GLN A 156 2.30 19.78 30.07
CA GLN A 156 3.00 21.03 30.40
C GLN A 156 4.24 21.18 29.50
N MET A 157 4.18 22.13 28.58
CA MET A 157 5.18 22.39 27.56
C MET A 157 5.17 23.89 27.22
N ASP A 158 6.24 24.60 27.58
CA ASP A 158 6.42 26.02 27.23
C ASP A 158 6.69 26.18 25.72
N PRO A 159 5.83 26.92 24.97
CA PRO A 159 6.03 27.19 23.55
C PRO A 159 7.39 27.84 23.23
N ALA A 160 7.90 28.70 24.12
CA ALA A 160 9.19 29.35 23.91
C ALA A 160 10.36 28.37 24.11
N ALA A 161 10.24 27.43 25.04
CA ALA A 161 11.22 26.35 25.22
C ALA A 161 11.19 25.36 24.05
N LEU A 162 10.00 24.99 23.58
CA LEU A 162 9.85 24.16 22.38
C LEU A 162 10.49 24.82 21.16
N ALA A 163 10.24 26.12 20.94
CA ALA A 163 10.85 26.89 19.85
C ALA A 163 12.38 26.89 19.90
N ARG A 164 12.99 27.09 21.09
CA ARG A 164 14.44 26.99 21.26
C ARG A 164 14.96 25.60 20.92
N THR A 165 14.28 24.57 21.44
CA THR A 165 14.63 23.16 21.20
C THR A 165 14.60 22.83 19.71
N LEU A 166 13.55 23.27 19.00
CA LEU A 166 13.43 23.10 17.55
C LEU A 166 14.62 23.74 16.82
N THR A 167 14.97 24.99 17.13
CA THR A 167 16.12 25.68 16.51
C THR A 167 17.45 24.99 16.81
N GLU A 168 17.67 24.52 18.05
CA GLU A 168 18.87 23.76 18.43
C GLU A 168 19.02 22.46 17.63
N HIS A 169 17.91 21.91 17.16
CA HIS A 169 17.83 20.68 16.39
C HIS A 169 17.70 20.91 14.87
N GLY A 170 18.02 22.12 14.40
CA GLY A 170 18.11 22.42 12.97
C GLY A 170 16.77 22.72 12.29
N TYR A 171 15.70 22.95 13.06
CA TYR A 171 14.47 23.48 12.50
C TYR A 171 14.58 24.99 12.27
N GLU A 172 14.04 25.43 11.14
CA GLU A 172 14.09 26.83 10.74
C GLU A 172 12.80 27.56 11.14
N ARG A 173 12.96 28.73 11.76
CA ARG A 173 11.83 29.56 12.17
C ARG A 173 11.41 30.46 11.02
N PHE A 174 10.15 30.35 10.60
CA PHE A 174 9.55 31.18 9.57
C PHE A 174 8.30 31.93 10.08
N PRO A 175 7.83 32.97 9.37
CA PRO A 175 6.54 33.61 9.66
C PRO A 175 5.35 32.66 9.45
N SER A 176 5.47 31.74 8.49
CA SER A 176 4.50 30.69 8.14
C SER A 176 5.25 29.43 7.73
N VAL A 177 4.68 28.28 8.05
CA VAL A 177 5.23 26.98 7.65
C VAL A 177 4.78 26.66 6.23
N ALA A 178 5.75 26.46 5.34
CA ALA A 178 5.56 26.09 3.94
C ALA A 178 6.23 24.76 3.58
N ALA A 179 7.29 24.37 4.31
CA ALA A 179 8.06 23.17 4.05
C ALA A 179 8.41 22.39 5.34
N ARG A 180 8.81 21.13 5.18
CA ARG A 180 9.35 20.29 6.28
C ARG A 180 10.59 20.94 6.87
N GLY A 181 10.81 20.70 8.16
CA GLY A 181 11.90 21.33 8.91
C GLY A 181 11.60 22.77 9.34
N GLN A 182 10.43 23.31 8.99
CA GLN A 182 10.05 24.67 9.39
C GLN A 182 9.07 24.67 10.56
N PHE A 183 9.14 25.74 11.35
CA PHE A 183 8.14 26.05 12.36
C PHE A 183 7.85 27.55 12.42
N ALA A 184 6.66 27.91 12.90
CA ALA A 184 6.22 29.28 13.12
C ALA A 184 5.58 29.40 14.51
N VAL A 185 5.81 30.51 15.19
CA VAL A 185 5.24 30.79 16.52
C VAL A 185 4.38 32.04 16.43
N ARG A 186 3.09 31.91 16.77
CA ARG A 186 2.07 32.95 16.68
C ARG A 186 1.26 33.01 17.97
N GLY A 187 1.72 33.80 18.94
CA GLY A 187 1.11 33.84 20.27
C GLY A 187 1.14 32.45 20.93
N GLY A 188 -0.03 31.92 21.31
CA GLY A 188 -0.19 30.58 21.86
C GLY A 188 -0.22 29.45 20.81
N ILE A 189 0.20 29.69 19.57
CA ILE A 189 0.19 28.66 18.52
C ILE A 189 1.61 28.41 18.03
N VAL A 190 1.98 27.14 17.91
CA VAL A 190 3.18 26.70 17.20
C VAL A 190 2.75 25.83 16.02
N ASP A 191 2.96 26.34 14.81
CA ASP A 191 2.84 25.55 13.58
C ASP A 191 4.20 24.90 13.30
N LEU A 192 4.22 23.61 13.00
CA LEU A 192 5.44 22.83 12.83
C LEU A 192 5.24 21.78 11.74
N PHE A 193 6.15 21.73 10.76
CA PHE A 193 6.20 20.61 9.84
C PHE A 193 7.44 19.75 10.12
N ALA A 194 7.25 18.71 10.94
CA ALA A 194 8.34 17.81 11.30
C ALA A 194 8.85 17.00 10.10
N TRP A 195 10.14 16.66 10.11
CA TRP A 195 10.81 15.94 9.03
C TRP A 195 10.11 14.62 8.68
N GLN A 196 9.74 13.84 9.69
CA GLN A 196 9.07 12.55 9.56
C GLN A 196 7.55 12.63 9.35
N ALA A 197 6.96 13.80 9.59
CA ALA A 197 5.50 13.89 9.63
C ALA A 197 4.91 13.84 8.21
N PRO A 198 3.81 13.10 7.99
CA PRO A 198 3.13 13.09 6.70
C PRO A 198 2.42 14.42 6.41
N LYS A 199 2.03 15.15 7.47
CA LYS A 199 1.33 16.44 7.42
C LYS A 199 1.86 17.38 8.50
N PRO A 200 1.76 18.70 8.31
CA PRO A 200 2.18 19.66 9.32
C PRO A 200 1.18 19.71 10.49
N LEU A 201 1.68 20.07 11.65
CA LEU A 201 0.96 20.09 12.92
C LEU A 201 0.83 21.54 13.42
N ARG A 202 -0.37 21.87 13.90
CA ARG A 202 -0.67 23.07 14.67
C ARG A 202 -0.86 22.68 16.12
N LEU A 203 0.01 23.19 16.97
CA LEU A 203 0.00 23.00 18.42
C LEU A 203 -0.61 24.26 19.05
N GLU A 204 -1.78 24.12 19.66
CA GLU A 204 -2.51 25.20 20.33
C GLU A 204 -2.25 25.11 21.83
N PHE A 205 -1.75 26.20 22.42
CA PHE A 205 -1.35 26.31 23.82
C PHE A 205 -2.18 27.34 24.56
N PHE A 206 -2.41 27.06 25.83
CA PHE A 206 -2.87 28.02 26.83
C PHE A 206 -1.77 28.20 27.88
N ASP A 207 -1.14 29.37 27.89
CA ASP A 207 0.10 29.64 28.63
C ASP A 207 1.22 28.61 28.36
N THR A 208 1.34 27.59 29.21
CA THR A 208 2.34 26.51 29.12
C THR A 208 1.71 25.13 29.04
N GLU A 209 0.40 25.04 28.81
CA GLU A 209 -0.31 23.79 28.60
C GLU A 209 -0.64 23.61 27.11
N LEU A 210 -0.32 22.45 26.55
CA LEU A 210 -0.73 22.08 25.19
C LEU A 210 -2.21 21.68 25.20
N GLU A 211 -3.12 22.52 24.73
CA GLU A 211 -4.56 22.20 24.73
C GLU A 211 -4.97 21.25 23.61
N SER A 212 -4.31 21.35 22.46
CA SER A 212 -4.86 20.80 21.22
C SER A 212 -3.77 20.62 20.16
N ILE A 213 -3.84 19.50 19.45
CA ILE A 213 -2.96 19.17 18.32
C ILE A 213 -3.86 19.00 17.10
N ARG A 214 -3.55 19.69 16.00
CA ARG A 214 -4.31 19.59 14.75
C ARG A 214 -3.37 19.41 13.56
N GLU A 215 -3.76 18.62 12.59
CA GLU A 215 -3.19 18.71 11.25
C GLU A 215 -3.70 20.00 10.59
N PHE A 216 -2.92 20.60 9.70
CA PHE A 216 -3.37 21.71 8.87
C PHE A 216 -2.91 21.57 7.41
N ASP A 217 -3.57 22.29 6.53
CA ASP A 217 -3.25 22.32 5.11
C ASP A 217 -2.29 23.49 4.82
N LEU A 218 -1.16 23.23 4.13
CA LEU A 218 -0.11 24.24 3.91
C LEU A 218 -0.59 25.41 3.04
N ASP A 219 -1.53 25.17 2.12
CA ASP A 219 -1.99 26.20 1.19
C ASP A 219 -3.00 27.13 1.88
N SER A 220 -4.07 26.55 2.44
CA SER A 220 -5.13 27.32 3.11
C SER A 220 -4.77 27.76 4.51
N GLN A 221 -3.71 27.18 5.11
CA GLN A 221 -3.31 27.36 6.51
C GLN A 221 -4.43 27.03 7.51
N ALA A 222 -5.46 26.32 7.05
CA ALA A 222 -6.62 25.94 7.84
C ALA A 222 -6.39 24.59 8.51
N SER A 223 -6.79 24.48 9.77
CA SER A 223 -6.77 23.21 10.48
C SER A 223 -7.76 22.22 9.87
N THR A 224 -7.38 20.95 9.81
CA THR A 224 -8.15 19.88 9.18
C THR A 224 -8.59 18.84 10.20
N THR A 225 -7.66 18.03 10.69
CA THR A 225 -7.92 16.90 11.60
C THR A 225 -7.44 17.23 13.01
N LYS A 226 -8.26 17.02 14.05
CA LYS A 226 -7.78 17.07 15.45
C LYS A 226 -7.17 15.72 15.83
N LEU A 227 -5.97 15.73 16.42
CA LEU A 227 -5.24 14.54 16.84
C LEU A 227 -5.32 14.35 18.36
N ALA A 228 -5.39 13.08 18.78
CA ALA A 228 -5.35 12.71 20.19
C ALA A 228 -3.92 12.77 20.77
N ALA A 229 -2.92 12.51 19.93
CA ALA A 229 -1.49 12.62 20.24
C ALA A 229 -0.72 12.73 18.91
N ALA A 230 0.52 13.19 18.99
CA ALA A 230 1.49 13.15 17.89
C ALA A 230 2.89 12.88 18.45
N ASP A 231 3.84 12.58 17.58
CA ASP A 231 5.24 12.39 17.95
C ASP A 231 6.15 13.29 17.11
N LEU A 232 7.10 13.92 17.78
CA LEU A 232 8.11 14.78 17.17
C LEU A 232 9.48 14.12 17.28
N LEU A 233 10.12 13.88 16.13
CA LEU A 233 11.54 13.53 16.07
C LEU A 233 12.35 14.81 16.02
N LEU A 234 13.17 15.04 17.04
CA LEU A 234 14.08 16.19 17.10
C LEU A 234 15.44 15.88 16.46
N ALA A 235 15.80 14.61 16.30
CA ALA A 235 17.05 14.22 15.66
C ALA A 235 16.83 12.99 14.79
N GLU A 236 17.65 12.86 13.74
CA GLU A 236 17.70 11.64 12.95
C GLU A 236 18.17 10.48 13.85
N PRO A 237 17.41 9.38 13.93
CA PRO A 237 17.83 8.22 14.70
C PRO A 237 19.01 7.52 14.02
N SER A 238 19.94 7.01 14.82
CA SER A 238 21.13 6.31 14.33
C SER A 238 20.77 5.07 13.50
N VAL A 239 21.39 4.94 12.32
CA VAL A 239 21.13 3.86 11.35
C VAL A 239 22.13 2.71 11.54
N GLU A 240 21.96 1.96 12.63
CA GLU A 240 22.84 0.84 13.02
C GLU A 240 22.23 -0.54 12.75
N ALA A 241 20.97 -0.60 12.33
CA ALA A 241 20.19 -1.81 12.09
C ALA A 241 19.82 -1.93 10.61
N THR A 242 19.03 -2.94 10.28
CA THR A 242 18.39 -3.15 8.99
C THR A 242 16.87 -3.20 9.14
N VAL A 243 16.15 -3.16 8.02
CA VAL A 243 14.69 -3.33 8.02
C VAL A 243 14.27 -4.71 8.54
N ASP A 244 15.04 -5.78 8.29
CA ASP A 244 14.77 -7.10 8.87
C ASP A 244 14.78 -7.11 10.41
N ASP A 245 15.46 -6.17 11.07
CA ASP A 245 15.45 -6.06 12.54
C ASP A 245 14.10 -5.58 13.11
N TYR A 246 13.17 -5.11 12.26
CA TYR A 246 11.79 -4.83 12.64
C TYR A 246 10.93 -6.09 12.70
N ARG A 247 11.43 -7.20 12.15
CA ARG A 247 10.76 -8.50 12.17
C ARG A 247 10.70 -9.04 13.60
N ARG A 248 9.53 -9.50 14.02
CA ARG A 248 9.33 -10.13 15.35
C ARG A 248 9.34 -11.65 15.24
N ALA A 249 9.53 -12.29 16.39
CA ALA A 249 9.36 -13.73 16.51
C ALA A 249 7.91 -14.10 16.16
N GLY A 250 7.72 -14.77 15.02
CA GLY A 250 6.40 -15.17 14.51
C GLY A 250 5.91 -14.37 13.29
N ASP A 251 6.64 -13.36 12.84
CA ASP A 251 6.39 -12.74 11.55
C ASP A 251 6.61 -13.75 10.42
N LEU A 252 5.85 -13.62 9.33
CA LEU A 252 6.01 -14.42 8.12
C LEU A 252 6.60 -13.58 6.99
N VAL A 253 7.53 -14.16 6.24
CA VAL A 253 8.11 -13.55 5.04
C VAL A 253 7.66 -14.32 3.80
N ILE A 254 6.91 -13.65 2.92
CA ILE A 254 6.49 -14.14 1.61
C ILE A 254 7.30 -13.43 0.53
N SER A 255 7.97 -14.18 -0.35
CA SER A 255 8.60 -13.61 -1.55
C SER A 255 7.78 -13.89 -2.80
N PHE A 256 7.61 -12.88 -3.67
CA PHE A 256 6.99 -13.04 -4.99
C PHE A 256 8.07 -12.95 -6.07
N ASN A 257 8.54 -14.11 -6.54
CA ASN A 257 9.67 -14.20 -7.49
C ASN A 257 10.93 -13.41 -7.07
N ALA A 258 11.07 -13.04 -5.79
CA ALA A 258 12.19 -12.29 -5.27
C ALA A 258 13.21 -13.24 -4.63
N GLU A 259 14.49 -13.04 -4.92
CA GLU A 259 15.58 -13.85 -4.39
C GLU A 259 15.98 -13.37 -2.99
N ILE A 260 15.25 -13.83 -1.97
CA ILE A 260 15.63 -13.63 -0.56
C ILE A 260 16.19 -14.91 0.05
N ALA A 261 17.15 -14.77 0.98
CA ALA A 261 17.91 -15.91 1.50
C ALA A 261 17.08 -16.89 2.36
N ARG A 262 16.01 -16.44 3.02
CA ARG A 262 15.18 -17.25 3.94
C ARG A 262 13.71 -16.76 4.02
N PRO A 263 12.91 -16.90 2.95
CA PRO A 263 11.46 -16.73 3.08
C PRO A 263 10.87 -17.85 3.93
N ASP A 264 9.76 -17.57 4.60
CA ASP A 264 8.88 -18.62 5.12
C ASP A 264 8.05 -19.24 3.99
N LEU A 265 7.73 -18.44 2.96
CA LEU A 265 6.97 -18.87 1.79
C LEU A 265 7.42 -18.18 0.49
N ARG A 266 7.47 -18.93 -0.61
CA ARG A 266 7.65 -18.40 -1.97
C ARG A 266 6.38 -18.56 -2.78
N ILE A 267 6.01 -17.51 -3.50
CA ILE A 267 5.00 -17.56 -4.55
C ILE A 267 5.75 -17.35 -5.88
N LEU A 268 5.68 -18.36 -6.74
CA LEU A 268 6.40 -18.41 -8.01
C LEU A 268 5.41 -18.55 -9.17
N GLU A 269 5.65 -17.78 -10.23
CA GLU A 269 4.85 -17.87 -11.45
C GLU A 269 5.16 -19.14 -12.25
N ALA A 270 6.42 -19.60 -12.19
CA ALA A 270 6.91 -20.81 -12.84
C ALA A 270 7.11 -21.94 -11.82
N ALA A 271 7.34 -23.16 -12.32
CA ALA A 271 7.68 -24.32 -11.52
C ALA A 271 8.95 -24.07 -10.69
N ALA A 272 8.97 -24.56 -9.45
CA ALA A 272 10.16 -24.47 -8.61
C ALA A 272 11.29 -25.38 -9.14
N GLU A 273 12.49 -24.83 -9.37
CA GLU A 273 13.63 -25.55 -9.97
C GLU A 273 14.10 -26.79 -9.17
N PHE A 274 13.76 -26.87 -7.88
CA PHE A 274 14.25 -27.90 -6.96
C PHE A 274 13.28 -29.08 -6.77
N ASN A 275 12.10 -29.08 -7.40
CA ASN A 275 11.13 -30.15 -7.23
C ASN A 275 11.15 -31.08 -8.46
N SER A 276 11.44 -32.38 -8.27
CA SER A 276 11.44 -33.35 -9.37
C SER A 276 10.03 -33.74 -9.86
N GLU A 277 9.00 -33.41 -9.09
CA GLU A 277 7.59 -33.56 -9.44
C GLU A 277 6.90 -32.19 -9.30
N GLU A 278 6.29 -31.72 -10.41
CA GLU A 278 5.45 -30.51 -10.41
C GLU A 278 4.17 -30.78 -9.60
N ASP A 279 3.80 -29.86 -8.70
CA ASP A 279 2.56 -29.95 -7.95
C ASP A 279 1.59 -28.83 -8.35
N PHE A 280 0.40 -29.24 -8.78
CA PHE A 280 -0.65 -28.32 -9.24
C PHE A 280 -1.75 -28.08 -8.20
N SER A 281 -1.63 -28.61 -6.98
CA SER A 281 -2.66 -28.50 -5.92
C SER A 281 -3.04 -27.05 -5.58
N LEU A 282 -2.09 -26.12 -5.68
CA LEU A 282 -2.28 -24.68 -5.45
C LEU A 282 -2.11 -23.82 -6.69
N ALA A 283 -2.04 -24.44 -7.87
CA ALA A 283 -1.85 -23.73 -9.13
C ALA A 283 -3.02 -22.78 -9.39
N CYS A 284 -2.68 -21.52 -9.64
CA CYS A 284 -3.62 -20.48 -10.00
C CYS A 284 -3.28 -20.00 -11.41
N PHE A 285 -4.21 -20.20 -12.35
CA PHE A 285 -3.94 -19.85 -13.74
C PHE A 285 -4.46 -18.45 -14.05
N GLY A 286 -3.72 -17.71 -14.87
CA GLY A 286 -4.18 -16.43 -15.38
C GLY A 286 -5.47 -16.58 -16.17
N SER A 287 -6.17 -15.47 -16.35
CA SER A 287 -7.41 -15.45 -17.12
C SER A 287 -7.22 -16.05 -18.51
N PRO A 288 -8.11 -16.96 -18.95
CA PRO A 288 -8.03 -17.56 -20.29
C PRO A 288 -8.27 -16.55 -21.42
N PHE A 289 -8.66 -15.32 -21.08
CA PHE A 289 -8.98 -14.25 -22.02
C PHE A 289 -7.75 -13.39 -22.41
N GLY A 290 -6.66 -13.47 -21.65
CA GLY A 290 -5.41 -12.72 -21.89
C GLY A 290 -5.45 -11.23 -21.55
N THR A 291 -4.31 -10.54 -21.70
CA THR A 291 -4.16 -9.08 -21.49
C THR A 291 -4.21 -8.30 -22.80
N PHE A 292 -4.92 -7.17 -22.83
CA PHE A 292 -5.11 -6.34 -24.04
C PHE A 292 -4.32 -5.02 -24.01
N GLU A 293 -3.85 -4.58 -25.19
CA GLU A 293 -3.38 -3.20 -25.42
C GLU A 293 -4.46 -2.38 -26.16
N ALA A 294 -4.49 -1.06 -25.95
CA ALA A 294 -5.50 -0.19 -26.54
C ALA A 294 -5.36 -0.10 -28.08
N GLY A 295 -6.42 -0.43 -28.83
CA GLY A 295 -6.47 -0.32 -30.30
C GLY A 295 -7.16 -1.47 -31.05
N ASP A 296 -7.51 -2.54 -30.35
CA ASP A 296 -7.90 -3.83 -30.93
C ASP A 296 -9.42 -3.98 -31.19
N PHE A 297 -10.05 -3.02 -31.88
CA PHE A 297 -11.52 -2.92 -32.02
C PHE A 297 -12.20 -4.13 -32.71
N ILE A 298 -11.55 -4.74 -33.71
CA ILE A 298 -12.11 -5.91 -34.45
C ILE A 298 -12.08 -7.18 -33.59
N LEU A 299 -11.17 -7.25 -32.61
CA LEU A 299 -11.09 -8.39 -31.68
C LEU A 299 -12.08 -8.32 -30.53
N GLU A 300 -12.79 -7.20 -30.32
CA GLU A 300 -13.68 -7.07 -29.17
C GLU A 300 -14.96 -7.92 -29.26
N GLU A 301 -15.53 -8.18 -30.44
CA GLU A 301 -16.81 -8.91 -30.56
C GLU A 301 -16.63 -10.43 -30.44
N ALA A 302 -15.71 -11.02 -31.20
CA ALA A 302 -15.39 -12.45 -31.11
C ALA A 302 -14.83 -12.86 -29.74
N ARG A 303 -14.07 -11.97 -29.07
CA ARG A 303 -13.60 -12.21 -27.69
C ARG A 303 -14.73 -12.08 -26.68
N ARG A 304 -15.66 -11.14 -26.84
CA ARG A 304 -16.88 -11.07 -26.03
C ARG A 304 -17.69 -12.35 -26.14
N GLU A 305 -17.89 -12.87 -27.36
CA GLU A 305 -18.57 -14.16 -27.56
C GLU A 305 -17.83 -15.31 -26.86
N ARG A 306 -16.49 -15.36 -26.95
CA ARG A 306 -15.68 -16.37 -26.24
C ARG A 306 -15.80 -16.22 -24.72
N PHE A 307 -15.77 -15.00 -24.20
CA PHE A 307 -15.92 -14.70 -22.79
C PHE A 307 -17.24 -15.23 -22.24
N PHE A 308 -18.36 -14.88 -22.88
CA PHE A 308 -19.68 -15.37 -22.45
C PHE A 308 -19.86 -16.87 -22.66
N ARG A 309 -19.26 -17.46 -23.70
CA ARG A 309 -19.24 -18.92 -23.87
C ARG A 309 -18.53 -19.62 -22.71
N GLN A 310 -17.34 -19.15 -22.35
CA GLN A 310 -16.57 -19.70 -21.23
C GLN A 310 -17.31 -19.55 -19.90
N LEU A 311 -17.99 -18.41 -19.67
CA LEU A 311 -18.84 -18.22 -18.50
C LEU A 311 -19.97 -19.24 -18.42
N ASN A 312 -20.67 -19.49 -19.52
CA ASN A 312 -21.73 -20.50 -19.59
C ASN A 312 -21.18 -21.92 -19.36
N GLU A 313 -19.99 -22.23 -19.88
CA GLU A 313 -19.32 -23.52 -19.64
C GLU A 313 -18.97 -23.71 -18.16
N TRP A 314 -18.34 -22.71 -17.53
CA TRP A 314 -18.04 -22.70 -16.10
C TRP A 314 -19.29 -22.85 -15.24
N GLN A 315 -20.38 -22.18 -15.59
CA GLN A 315 -21.65 -22.36 -14.89
C GLN A 315 -22.15 -23.82 -14.97
N ARG A 316 -22.10 -24.44 -16.15
CA ARG A 316 -22.52 -25.84 -16.36
C ARG A 316 -21.63 -26.83 -15.60
N GLU A 317 -20.35 -26.51 -15.44
CA GLU A 317 -19.38 -27.29 -14.68
C GLU A 317 -19.43 -27.04 -13.16
N GLY A 318 -20.29 -26.11 -12.72
CA GLY A 318 -20.48 -25.77 -11.31
C GLY A 318 -19.37 -24.91 -10.72
N TRP A 319 -18.75 -24.06 -11.53
CA TRP A 319 -17.81 -23.05 -11.05
C TRP A 319 -18.54 -21.86 -10.43
N GLU A 320 -17.94 -21.29 -9.41
CA GLU A 320 -18.29 -19.96 -8.94
C GLU A 320 -17.49 -18.92 -9.71
N VAL A 321 -18.20 -17.97 -10.32
CA VAL A 321 -17.58 -16.89 -11.09
C VAL A 321 -17.82 -15.56 -10.40
N ALA A 322 -16.73 -14.92 -10.02
CA ALA A 322 -16.68 -13.58 -9.47
C ALA A 322 -16.22 -12.60 -10.53
N MET A 323 -16.81 -11.41 -10.57
CA MET A 323 -16.32 -10.32 -11.41
C MET A 323 -16.10 -9.06 -10.59
N VAL A 324 -14.88 -8.55 -10.67
CA VAL A 324 -14.41 -7.38 -9.95
C VAL A 324 -14.60 -6.16 -10.84
N PHE A 325 -15.30 -5.16 -10.31
CA PHE A 325 -15.57 -3.89 -10.96
C PHE A 325 -14.93 -2.75 -10.17
N GLY A 326 -14.17 -1.89 -10.86
CA GLY A 326 -13.55 -0.72 -10.24
C GLY A 326 -14.56 0.34 -9.81
N ASN A 327 -15.72 0.39 -10.45
CA ASN A 327 -16.79 1.34 -10.11
C ASN A 327 -18.18 0.82 -10.52
N LYS A 328 -19.22 1.47 -9.98
CA LYS A 328 -20.63 1.13 -10.25
C LYS A 328 -21.01 1.25 -11.73
N GLY A 329 -20.41 2.20 -12.47
CA GLY A 329 -20.72 2.40 -13.88
C GLY A 329 -20.24 1.25 -14.76
N GLU A 330 -19.10 0.65 -14.43
CA GLU A 330 -18.61 -0.56 -15.10
C GLU A 330 -19.50 -1.77 -14.84
N GLU A 331 -19.99 -1.92 -13.61
CA GLU A 331 -20.96 -2.96 -13.19
C GLU A 331 -22.29 -2.83 -13.97
N GLU A 332 -22.83 -1.62 -14.06
CA GLU A 332 -24.05 -1.32 -14.82
C GLU A 332 -23.88 -1.62 -16.32
N ARG A 333 -22.75 -1.18 -16.90
CA ARG A 333 -22.43 -1.43 -18.32
C ARG A 333 -22.26 -2.92 -18.62
N PHE A 334 -21.63 -3.67 -17.71
CA PHE A 334 -21.52 -5.12 -17.84
C PHE A 334 -22.89 -5.77 -17.85
N THR A 335 -23.77 -5.36 -16.93
CA THR A 335 -25.14 -5.88 -16.82
C THR A 335 -25.94 -5.65 -18.12
N GLU A 336 -25.78 -4.48 -18.75
CA GLU A 336 -26.40 -4.16 -20.04
C GLU A 336 -25.91 -5.08 -21.18
N LEU A 337 -24.60 -5.31 -21.25
CA LEU A 337 -23.99 -6.18 -22.27
C LEU A 337 -24.38 -7.66 -22.06
N ALA A 338 -24.29 -8.11 -20.81
CA ALA A 338 -24.59 -9.45 -20.37
C ALA A 338 -26.06 -9.84 -20.63
N GLY A 339 -27.01 -8.91 -20.40
CA GLY A 339 -28.44 -9.15 -20.59
C GLY A 339 -28.84 -9.59 -22.01
N LYS A 340 -28.01 -9.35 -23.03
CA LYS A 340 -28.25 -9.79 -24.42
C LYS A 340 -27.67 -11.16 -24.76
N GLN A 341 -26.67 -11.63 -24.01
CA GLN A 341 -25.84 -12.78 -24.39
C GLN A 341 -25.84 -13.92 -23.34
N LEU A 342 -26.42 -13.72 -22.17
CA LEU A 342 -26.45 -14.72 -21.09
C LEU A 342 -27.68 -15.63 -21.12
N GLU A 343 -27.42 -16.94 -21.01
CA GLU A 343 -28.45 -17.99 -20.87
C GLU A 343 -29.01 -18.02 -19.44
N ARG A 344 -29.80 -17.01 -19.03
CA ARG A 344 -30.37 -16.84 -17.67
C ARG A 344 -29.32 -16.68 -16.55
N ASP A 345 -29.80 -16.24 -15.38
CA ASP A 345 -29.05 -15.85 -14.17
C ASP A 345 -27.79 -16.71 -13.94
N LEU A 346 -26.62 -16.23 -14.37
CA LEU A 346 -25.35 -16.97 -14.34
C LEU A 346 -24.88 -17.31 -12.91
N GLY A 347 -25.53 -16.76 -11.89
CA GLY A 347 -25.03 -16.80 -10.52
C GLY A 347 -23.71 -16.04 -10.36
N LEU A 348 -23.44 -15.08 -11.26
CA LEU A 348 -22.23 -14.28 -11.26
C LEU A 348 -22.20 -13.36 -10.04
N ILE A 349 -21.07 -13.34 -9.34
CA ILE A 349 -20.92 -12.63 -8.07
C ILE A 349 -20.20 -11.29 -8.34
N PRO A 350 -20.92 -10.16 -8.40
CA PRO A 350 -20.29 -8.85 -8.58
C PRO A 350 -19.59 -8.42 -7.29
N ILE A 351 -18.35 -7.98 -7.43
CA ILE A 351 -17.51 -7.45 -6.35
C ILE A 351 -16.98 -6.08 -6.73
N ARG A 352 -16.93 -5.16 -5.77
CA ARG A 352 -16.31 -3.86 -5.94
C ARG A 352 -14.88 -3.88 -5.42
N GLY A 353 -13.95 -3.41 -6.25
CA GLY A 353 -12.55 -3.28 -5.90
C GLY A 353 -11.67 -3.21 -7.14
N GLU A 354 -10.36 -3.30 -6.93
CA GLU A 354 -9.36 -3.22 -7.99
C GLU A 354 -8.72 -4.58 -8.20
N LEU A 355 -8.74 -5.07 -9.44
CA LEU A 355 -8.04 -6.28 -9.88
C LEU A 355 -7.60 -6.05 -11.32
N LEU A 356 -6.30 -6.12 -11.60
CA LEU A 356 -5.81 -5.76 -12.95
C LEU A 356 -6.17 -6.84 -13.99
N ALA A 357 -6.00 -8.11 -13.62
CA ALA A 357 -6.25 -9.25 -14.48
C ALA A 357 -6.92 -10.37 -13.67
N GLY A 358 -7.73 -11.17 -14.33
CA GLY A 358 -8.41 -12.30 -13.73
C GLY A 358 -7.50 -13.50 -13.52
N PHE A 359 -7.95 -14.43 -12.70
CA PHE A 359 -7.32 -15.72 -12.47
C PHE A 359 -8.36 -16.80 -12.14
N THR A 360 -7.94 -18.05 -12.17
CA THR A 360 -8.75 -19.21 -11.81
C THR A 360 -8.03 -20.07 -10.78
N VAL A 361 -8.81 -20.70 -9.91
CA VAL A 361 -8.34 -21.63 -8.87
C VAL A 361 -9.10 -22.95 -9.07
N PRO A 362 -8.58 -23.87 -9.91
CA PRO A 362 -9.32 -25.05 -10.33
C PRO A 362 -9.75 -25.98 -9.20
N ILE A 363 -8.91 -26.15 -8.18
CA ILE A 363 -9.21 -26.98 -7.01
C ILE A 363 -10.44 -26.51 -6.22
N LEU A 364 -10.78 -25.22 -6.34
CA LEU A 364 -11.97 -24.60 -5.73
C LEU A 364 -13.11 -24.42 -6.72
N LYS A 365 -12.90 -24.71 -8.01
CA LYS A 365 -13.76 -24.28 -9.12
C LYS A 365 -14.15 -22.80 -9.00
N LEU A 366 -13.17 -21.94 -8.73
CA LEU A 366 -13.37 -20.50 -8.58
C LEU A 366 -12.69 -19.76 -9.74
N ALA A 367 -13.43 -18.88 -10.40
CA ALA A 367 -12.90 -17.93 -11.38
C ALA A 367 -13.12 -16.50 -10.87
N VAL A 368 -12.07 -15.70 -10.80
CA VAL A 368 -12.13 -14.30 -10.37
C VAL A 368 -11.68 -13.45 -11.55
N LEU A 369 -12.61 -12.70 -12.15
CA LEU A 369 -12.39 -11.97 -13.39
C LEU A 369 -12.34 -10.47 -13.12
N SER A 370 -11.60 -9.74 -13.96
CA SER A 370 -11.54 -8.28 -13.91
C SER A 370 -12.39 -7.66 -15.01
N SER A 371 -13.09 -6.57 -14.69
CA SER A 371 -13.78 -5.74 -15.69
C SER A 371 -12.83 -5.21 -16.77
N SER A 372 -11.55 -5.01 -16.45
CA SER A 372 -10.52 -4.56 -17.40
C SER A 372 -10.33 -5.53 -18.57
N GLU A 373 -10.57 -6.82 -18.36
CA GLU A 373 -10.45 -7.86 -19.40
C GLU A 373 -11.59 -7.81 -20.41
N LEU A 374 -12.75 -7.26 -20.02
CA LEU A 374 -13.91 -7.13 -20.89
C LEU A 374 -13.94 -5.78 -21.60
N PHE A 375 -13.46 -4.73 -20.93
CA PHE A 375 -13.51 -3.36 -21.46
C PHE A 375 -12.18 -2.87 -22.07
N GLY A 376 -11.10 -3.65 -22.00
CA GLY A 376 -9.78 -3.30 -22.53
C GLY A 376 -9.16 -2.07 -21.86
N ARG A 377 -9.65 -1.70 -20.67
CA ARG A 377 -9.17 -0.53 -19.90
C ARG A 377 -8.43 -1.03 -18.67
N TYR A 378 -7.15 -1.36 -18.86
CA TYR A 378 -6.24 -1.58 -17.73
C TYR A 378 -5.91 -0.22 -17.12
N ARG A 379 -6.55 0.10 -16.00
CA ARG A 379 -6.10 1.22 -15.18
C ARG A 379 -4.88 0.75 -14.41
N ALA A 380 -3.76 1.46 -14.54
CA ALA A 380 -2.68 1.29 -13.58
C ALA A 380 -3.21 1.71 -12.20
N PRO A 381 -3.21 0.83 -11.19
CA PRO A 381 -3.44 1.24 -9.81
C PRO A 381 -2.37 2.29 -9.48
N GLY A 382 -2.80 3.45 -8.95
CA GLY A 382 -1.86 4.51 -8.57
C GLY A 382 -2.30 5.93 -8.93
N MET A 383 -3.28 6.14 -9.82
CA MET A 383 -3.68 7.52 -10.15
C MET A 383 -4.47 8.21 -9.02
N ALA A 384 -5.10 7.46 -8.11
CA ALA A 384 -5.81 8.01 -6.95
C ALA A 384 -4.94 8.12 -5.67
N ARG A 385 -3.87 7.32 -5.58
CA ARG A 385 -2.80 7.43 -4.57
C ARG A 385 -1.61 8.24 -5.11
N ARG A 386 -1.79 8.98 -6.22
CA ARG A 386 -0.96 10.14 -6.54
C ARG A 386 -1.19 11.15 -5.43
N SER A 387 -0.29 10.98 -4.48
CA SER A 387 -0.02 11.72 -3.28
C SER A 387 -0.46 13.18 -3.34
N THR A 388 -0.76 13.68 -2.16
CA THR A 388 -0.66 15.09 -1.77
C THR A 388 0.54 15.81 -2.44
N LEU A 389 1.59 15.07 -2.83
CA LEU A 389 2.78 15.46 -3.59
C LEU A 389 2.54 15.92 -5.04
N GLU A 390 1.58 15.38 -5.81
CA GLU A 390 1.30 15.92 -7.15
C GLU A 390 0.56 17.27 -7.04
N LYS A 391 -0.29 17.41 -6.01
CA LYS A 391 -0.83 18.71 -5.59
C LYS A 391 0.27 19.63 -5.07
N ALA A 392 1.20 19.14 -4.25
CA ALA A 392 2.31 19.94 -3.72
C ALA A 392 3.34 20.34 -4.80
N ARG A 393 3.61 19.49 -5.81
CA ARG A 393 4.46 19.82 -6.97
C ARG A 393 3.75 20.76 -7.95
N ALA A 394 2.46 20.56 -8.21
CA ALA A 394 1.67 21.51 -8.99
C ALA A 394 1.45 22.84 -8.27
N ALA A 395 1.49 22.86 -6.93
CA ALA A 395 1.37 24.04 -6.09
C ALA A 395 2.72 24.77 -5.88
N ARG A 396 3.86 24.07 -5.82
CA ARG A 396 5.21 24.70 -5.88
C ARG A 396 5.43 25.48 -7.18
N ALA A 397 4.70 25.14 -8.24
CA ALA A 397 4.70 25.91 -9.49
C ALA A 397 3.80 27.17 -9.44
N ARG A 398 3.09 27.41 -8.33
CA ARG A 398 2.45 28.69 -8.04
C ARG A 398 3.33 29.46 -7.08
N THR A 399 4.32 30.14 -7.64
CA THR A 399 5.07 31.19 -6.94
C THR A 399 4.07 32.12 -6.27
N THR A 400 4.05 32.13 -4.95
CA THR A 400 3.35 33.17 -4.20
C THR A 400 4.06 34.50 -4.50
N VAL A 401 3.28 35.54 -4.81
CA VAL A 401 3.79 36.89 -5.13
C VAL A 401 4.74 37.43 -4.05
N ASP A 402 4.63 36.91 -2.82
CA ASP A 402 5.45 37.27 -1.67
C ASP A 402 6.91 36.75 -1.73
N GLU A 403 7.25 35.86 -2.66
CA GLU A 403 8.62 35.34 -2.85
C GLU A 403 9.37 36.02 -4.02
N MET A 404 8.79 37.05 -4.63
CA MET A 404 9.39 37.76 -5.75
C MET A 404 10.45 38.77 -5.30
N GLU A 405 11.62 38.74 -5.93
CA GLU A 405 12.67 39.74 -5.73
C GLU A 405 12.60 40.85 -6.80
N GLU A 406 13.17 42.02 -6.48
CA GLU A 406 13.24 43.13 -7.42
C GLU A 406 14.15 42.76 -8.61
N GLY A 407 13.54 42.53 -9.79
CA GLY A 407 14.24 42.09 -11.00
C GLY A 407 13.68 40.81 -11.61
N ASP A 408 12.82 40.09 -10.90
CA ASP A 408 12.14 38.91 -11.43
C ASP A 408 11.18 39.26 -12.57
N LEU A 409 11.23 38.45 -13.62
CA LEU A 409 10.37 38.61 -14.79
C LEU A 409 9.01 37.98 -14.50
N VAL A 410 7.96 38.80 -14.55
CA VAL A 410 6.57 38.35 -14.45
C VAL A 410 5.83 38.56 -15.75
N VAL A 411 4.85 37.68 -15.98
CA VAL A 411 3.97 37.76 -17.14
C VAL A 411 2.59 38.23 -16.70
N HIS A 412 2.19 39.43 -17.11
CA HIS A 412 0.86 39.97 -16.86
C HIS A 412 -0.11 39.48 -17.94
N TYR A 413 -1.22 38.88 -17.52
CA TYR A 413 -2.20 38.25 -18.42
C TYR A 413 -2.65 39.13 -19.60
N GLU A 414 -2.75 40.45 -19.39
CA GLU A 414 -3.13 41.40 -20.44
C GLU A 414 -1.96 42.07 -21.18
N TYR A 415 -0.75 42.08 -20.61
CA TYR A 415 0.35 42.93 -21.10
C TYR A 415 1.59 42.17 -21.55
N GLY A 416 1.64 40.85 -21.34
CA GLY A 416 2.80 40.03 -21.65
C GLY A 416 3.80 40.16 -20.53
#